data_AF-A0A7C2EYW4-F1
#
_entry.id   AF-A0A7C2EYW4-F1
#
_cell.length_a   1.000
_cell.length_b   1.000
_cell.length_c   1.000
_cell.angle_alpha   90.00
_cell.angle_beta   90.00
_cell.angle_gamma   90.00
#
_symmetry.space_group_name_H-M   'P 1'
#
loop_
_entity.id
_entity.type
_entity.pdbx_description
1 polymer ?
#
loop_
_entity_poly.entity_id
_entity_poly.type
_entity_poly.pdbx_seq_one_letter_code
_entity_poly.pdbx_strand_id
1 'polypeptide(L)'
;MRSFIFAIAIELLFLTSILLAAQEGSLRLRVFGMGPHGEGDIKSVVSGLPGVFEVRVDALKKELSFKFAPEFITETKIIMALRRAGYDVRRLFPEWKLERVFLGISGIKDDIAEIEKELYAFYDVDRVEIFRNSDMFVAVIDFRKGKLDPGQLIWSLKFNFPDLNVEIIPSLKMHKESKEGIG
;
A
#
# COMPACT_ATOMS: atom_id res chain seq x y z
N MET A 1 -10.55 -27.16 50.25
CA MET A 1 -11.16 -27.04 48.90
C MET A 1 -11.39 -25.59 48.46
N ARG A 2 -11.84 -24.66 49.31
CA ARG A 2 -12.03 -23.24 48.94
C ARG A 2 -10.74 -22.51 48.53
N SER A 3 -9.62 -22.75 49.21
CA SER A 3 -8.33 -22.10 48.94
C SER A 3 -7.69 -22.49 47.61
N PHE A 4 -7.93 -23.71 47.11
CA PHE A 4 -7.44 -24.16 45.79
C PHE A 4 -8.19 -23.49 44.62
N ILE A 5 -9.48 -23.21 44.78
CA ILE A 5 -10.29 -22.54 43.76
C ILE A 5 -9.87 -21.07 43.61
N PHE A 6 -9.51 -20.40 44.72
CA PHE A 6 -9.00 -19.02 44.67
C PHE A 6 -7.63 -18.92 43.99
N ALA A 7 -6.72 -19.88 44.21
CA ALA A 7 -5.41 -19.89 43.56
C ALA A 7 -5.53 -20.04 42.03
N ILE A 8 -6.38 -20.98 41.58
CA ILE A 8 -6.63 -21.21 40.14
C ILE A 8 -7.31 -19.99 39.49
N ALA A 9 -8.23 -19.33 40.19
CA ALA A 9 -8.88 -18.12 39.68
C ALA A 9 -7.91 -16.94 39.53
N ILE A 10 -6.94 -16.80 40.43
CA ILE A 10 -5.89 -15.75 40.36
C ILE A 10 -4.93 -16.04 39.20
N GLU A 11 -4.49 -17.29 39.00
CA GLU A 11 -3.64 -17.65 37.86
C GLU A 11 -4.35 -17.45 36.51
N LEU A 12 -5.64 -17.78 36.41
CA LEU A 12 -6.45 -17.52 35.22
C LEU A 12 -6.64 -16.02 34.94
N LEU A 13 -6.80 -15.19 35.98
CA LEU A 13 -6.83 -13.72 35.87
C LEU A 13 -5.48 -13.15 35.40
N PHE A 14 -4.37 -13.72 35.85
CA PHE A 14 -3.03 -13.35 35.38
C PHE A 14 -2.80 -13.76 33.92
N LEU A 15 -3.18 -14.99 33.54
CA LEU A 15 -3.04 -15.49 32.16
C LEU A 15 -3.88 -14.70 31.16
N THR A 16 -5.10 -14.33 31.52
CA THR A 16 -5.97 -13.48 30.68
C THR A 16 -5.44 -12.06 30.56
N SER A 17 -4.85 -11.50 31.62
CA SER A 17 -4.22 -10.17 31.57
C SER A 17 -2.97 -10.16 30.68
N ILE A 18 -2.16 -11.22 30.70
CA ILE A 18 -0.99 -11.38 29.82
C ILE A 18 -1.43 -11.55 28.36
N LEU A 19 -2.50 -12.29 28.11
CA LEU A 19 -3.04 -12.50 26.75
C LEU A 19 -3.68 -11.22 26.18
N LEU A 20 -4.20 -10.33 27.03
CA LEU A 20 -4.74 -9.03 26.63
C LEU A 20 -3.64 -7.96 26.43
N ALA A 21 -2.45 -8.17 27.00
CA ALA A 21 -1.32 -7.24 27.00
C ALA A 21 -0.42 -7.29 25.75
N ALA A 22 -0.72 -8.13 24.76
CA ALA A 22 0.10 -8.25 23.54
C ALA A 22 -0.73 -8.16 22.24
N GLN A 23 -1.74 -7.29 22.21
CA GLN A 23 -2.42 -7.01 20.94
C GLN A 23 -1.57 -6.04 20.11
N GLU A 24 -0.65 -6.57 19.31
CA GLU A 24 0.14 -5.79 18.37
C GLU A 24 -0.77 -5.09 17.33
N GLY A 25 -0.62 -3.78 17.19
CA GLY A 25 -1.18 -3.03 16.07
C GLY A 25 -0.31 -3.18 14.83
N SER A 26 -0.91 -3.23 13.65
CA SER A 26 -0.20 -3.13 12.38
C SER A 26 -0.91 -2.13 11.48
N LEU A 27 -0.13 -1.28 10.80
CA LEU A 27 -0.67 -0.26 9.93
C LEU A 27 0.15 -0.18 8.64
N ARG A 28 -0.58 -0.03 7.53
CA ARG A 28 -0.04 0.27 6.20
C ARG A 28 -0.55 1.62 5.73
N LEU A 29 0.38 2.46 5.30
CA LEU A 29 0.13 3.82 4.84
C LEU A 29 0.74 4.03 3.45
N ARG A 30 0.08 4.88 2.67
CA ARG A 30 0.66 5.55 1.52
C ARG A 30 1.25 6.87 1.97
N VAL A 31 2.47 7.18 1.50
CA VAL A 31 3.21 8.37 1.93
C VAL A 31 3.70 9.18 0.72
N PHE A 32 3.39 10.47 0.71
CA PHE A 32 3.75 11.41 -0.36
C PHE A 32 4.70 12.48 0.18
N GLY A 33 5.45 13.11 -0.73
CA GLY A 33 6.50 14.06 -0.39
C GLY A 33 7.86 13.41 -0.10
N MET A 34 8.05 12.13 -0.46
CA MET A 34 9.38 11.50 -0.41
C MET A 34 10.30 12.14 -1.46
N GLY A 35 11.40 12.74 -1.00
CA GLY A 35 12.53 13.11 -1.87
C GLY A 35 13.46 11.92 -2.16
N PRO A 36 14.61 12.15 -2.81
CA PRO A 36 15.57 11.10 -3.16
C PRO A 36 16.11 10.28 -1.96
N HIS A 37 16.07 10.86 -0.75
CA HIS A 37 16.47 10.20 0.50
C HIS A 37 15.29 9.86 1.42
N GLY A 38 14.06 10.04 0.93
CA GLY A 38 12.84 10.00 1.74
C GLY A 38 12.57 8.66 2.43
N GLU A 39 13.10 7.55 1.91
CA GLU A 39 12.97 6.23 2.55
C GLU A 39 13.64 6.19 3.92
N GLY A 40 14.90 6.63 4.00
CA GLY A 40 15.66 6.65 5.24
C GLY A 40 15.07 7.61 6.26
N ASP A 41 14.66 8.79 5.80
CA ASP A 41 14.08 9.84 6.64
C ASP A 41 12.75 9.41 7.26
N ILE A 42 11.84 8.84 6.45
CA ILE A 42 10.55 8.32 6.95
C ILE A 42 10.78 7.19 7.94
N LYS A 43 11.66 6.24 7.61
CA LYS A 43 11.97 5.14 8.50
C LYS A 43 12.52 5.64 9.83
N SER A 44 13.40 6.64 9.81
CA SER A 44 13.94 7.27 11.03
C SER A 44 12.85 7.92 11.88
N VAL A 45 11.95 8.71 11.26
CA VAL A 45 10.81 9.34 11.96
C VAL A 45 9.95 8.31 12.66
N VAL A 46 9.61 7.21 11.97
CA VAL A 46 8.67 6.21 12.48
C VAL A 46 9.32 5.29 13.51
N SER A 47 10.56 4.84 13.26
CA SER A 47 11.32 4.02 14.20
C SER A 47 11.73 4.78 15.47
N GLY A 48 11.78 6.12 15.42
CA GLY A 48 12.03 6.96 16.60
C GLY A 48 10.83 7.09 17.55
N LEU A 49 9.64 6.61 17.15
CA LEU A 49 8.45 6.70 17.98
C LEU A 49 8.40 5.57 19.03
N PRO A 50 8.20 5.88 20.32
CA PRO A 50 8.06 4.86 21.36
C PRO A 50 6.92 3.88 21.05
N GLY A 51 7.22 2.58 21.14
CA GLY A 51 6.27 1.51 20.88
C GLY A 51 6.12 1.12 19.41
N VAL A 52 6.87 1.69 18.47
CA VAL A 52 6.87 1.28 17.06
C VAL A 52 8.01 0.30 16.77
N PHE A 53 7.74 -0.74 15.98
CA PHE A 53 8.71 -1.77 15.58
C PHE A 53 8.40 -2.34 14.18
N GLU A 54 9.33 -3.12 13.63
CA GLU A 54 9.20 -3.74 12.29
C GLU A 54 8.85 -2.77 11.14
N VAL A 55 9.52 -1.62 11.09
CA VAL A 55 9.28 -0.60 10.07
C VAL A 55 9.88 -1.02 8.72
N ARG A 56 9.04 -1.07 7.68
CA ARG A 56 9.43 -1.29 6.29
C ARG A 56 8.87 -0.18 5.42
N VAL A 57 9.68 0.26 4.48
CA VAL A 57 9.32 1.28 3.50
C VAL A 57 9.54 0.67 2.12
N ASP A 58 8.60 0.92 1.22
CA ASP A 58 8.72 0.63 -0.20
C ASP A 58 8.61 1.97 -0.92
N ALA A 59 9.74 2.54 -1.31
CA ALA A 59 9.80 3.87 -1.92
C ALA A 59 9.13 3.90 -3.30
N LEU A 60 9.22 2.80 -4.06
CA LEU A 60 8.61 2.68 -5.39
C LEU A 60 7.09 2.73 -5.26
N LYS A 61 6.52 1.93 -4.36
CA LYS A 61 5.08 1.92 -4.12
C LYS A 61 4.62 3.07 -3.26
N LYS A 62 5.54 3.83 -2.66
CA LYS A 62 5.25 4.85 -1.64
C LYS A 62 4.54 4.24 -0.42
N GLU A 63 4.89 3.02 -0.05
CA GLU A 63 4.32 2.31 1.09
C GLU A 63 5.18 2.47 2.34
N LEU A 64 4.52 2.68 3.48
CA LEU A 64 5.09 2.52 4.80
C LEU A 64 4.26 1.49 5.54
N SER A 65 4.92 0.44 6.04
CA SER A 65 4.30 -0.57 6.89
C SER A 65 5.08 -0.69 8.20
N PHE A 66 4.38 -0.85 9.31
CA PHE A 66 4.99 -1.02 10.61
C PHE A 66 4.05 -1.75 11.55
N LYS A 67 4.62 -2.26 12.64
CA LYS A 67 3.89 -2.72 13.81
C LYS A 67 4.10 -1.75 14.96
N PHE A 68 3.16 -1.74 15.89
CA PHE A 68 3.25 -0.90 17.06
C PHE A 68 2.49 -1.51 18.24
N ALA A 69 2.85 -1.07 19.43
CA ALA A 69 2.26 -1.45 20.70
C ALA A 69 1.19 -0.39 21.08
N PRO A 70 -0.11 -0.70 20.93
CA PRO A 70 -1.20 0.27 21.12
C PRO A 70 -1.26 0.90 22.52
N GLU A 71 -0.67 0.24 23.52
CA GLU A 71 -0.53 0.73 24.89
C GLU A 71 0.44 1.91 25.01
N PHE A 72 1.41 2.06 24.08
CA PHE A 72 2.36 3.16 24.07
C PHE A 72 2.00 4.25 23.06
N ILE A 73 1.47 3.86 21.89
CA ILE A 73 1.22 4.78 20.80
C ILE A 73 -0.01 4.38 19.98
N THR A 74 -0.74 5.38 19.48
CA THR A 74 -1.92 5.17 18.63
C THR A 74 -1.59 5.49 17.17
N GLU A 75 -2.30 4.86 16.23
CA GLU A 75 -2.19 5.18 14.79
C GLU A 75 -2.28 6.69 14.51
N THR A 76 -3.20 7.38 15.19
CA THR A 76 -3.39 8.83 15.04
C THR A 76 -2.14 9.60 15.42
N LYS A 77 -1.46 9.24 16.52
CA LYS A 77 -0.20 9.88 16.92
C LYS A 77 0.92 9.64 15.91
N ILE A 78 1.00 8.43 15.34
CA ILE A 78 1.99 8.09 14.30
C ILE A 78 1.75 8.90 13.02
N ILE A 79 0.49 8.93 12.55
CA ILE A 79 0.09 9.73 11.38
C ILE A 79 0.38 11.22 11.61
N MET A 80 0.11 11.75 12.79
CA MET A 80 0.43 13.14 13.13
C MET A 80 1.94 13.41 13.16
N ALA A 81 2.76 12.47 13.63
CA ALA A 81 4.21 12.60 13.62
C ALA A 81 4.75 12.68 12.18
N LEU A 82 4.29 11.80 11.30
CA LEU A 82 4.63 11.83 9.86
C LEU A 82 4.24 13.16 9.21
N ARG A 83 3.03 13.67 9.49
CA ARG A 83 2.57 14.97 8.98
C ARG A 83 3.40 16.14 9.50
N ARG A 84 3.80 16.11 10.77
CA ARG A 84 4.70 17.13 11.36
C ARG A 84 6.10 17.11 10.75
N ALA A 85 6.54 15.95 10.27
CA ALA A 85 7.79 15.80 9.53
C ALA A 85 7.67 16.24 8.05
N GLY A 86 6.50 16.73 7.61
CA GLY A 86 6.29 17.28 6.27
C GLY A 86 5.74 16.28 5.24
N TYR A 87 5.41 15.06 5.65
CA TYR A 87 4.85 14.05 4.75
C TYR A 87 3.33 14.11 4.70
N ASP A 88 2.76 13.98 3.51
CA ASP A 88 1.34 13.69 3.38
C ASP A 88 1.12 12.18 3.43
N VAL A 89 0.16 11.73 4.23
CA VAL A 89 -0.05 10.31 4.51
C VAL A 89 -1.52 9.94 4.51
N ARG A 90 -1.79 8.77 3.92
CA ARG A 90 -3.13 8.21 3.74
C ARG A 90 -3.13 6.74 4.12
N ARG A 91 -4.23 6.25 4.69
CA ARG A 91 -4.48 4.80 4.82
C ARG A 91 -4.86 4.21 3.46
N LEU A 92 -4.49 2.97 3.20
CA LEU A 92 -4.99 2.24 2.01
C LEU A 92 -6.51 2.27 1.96
N PHE A 93 -7.08 2.29 0.76
CA PHE A 93 -8.54 2.31 0.63
C PHE A 93 -9.11 0.92 0.89
N PRO A 94 -10.28 0.82 1.55
CA PRO A 94 -10.97 -0.46 1.64
C PRO A 94 -11.47 -0.88 0.24
N GLU A 95 -11.52 -2.18 -0.02
CA GLU A 95 -11.82 -2.73 -1.36
C GLU A 95 -13.12 -2.19 -1.98
N TRP A 96 -14.16 -1.98 -1.17
CA TRP A 96 -15.45 -1.46 -1.64
C TRP A 96 -15.41 0.01 -2.12
N LYS A 97 -14.31 0.73 -1.87
CA LYS A 97 -14.04 2.07 -2.39
C LYS A 97 -13.11 2.05 -3.61
N LEU A 98 -12.66 0.88 -4.05
CA LEU A 98 -11.76 0.76 -5.20
C LEU A 98 -12.53 0.49 -6.49
N GLU A 99 -12.01 1.06 -7.56
CA GLU A 99 -12.31 0.68 -8.94
C GLU A 99 -11.02 0.19 -9.59
N ARG A 100 -11.16 -0.69 -10.58
CA ARG A 100 -10.04 -1.31 -11.28
C ARG A 100 -10.05 -0.91 -12.75
N VAL A 101 -8.89 -0.50 -13.26
CA VAL A 101 -8.65 -0.34 -14.69
C VAL A 101 -7.49 -1.22 -15.13
N PHE A 102 -7.55 -1.66 -16.38
CA PHE A 102 -6.48 -2.39 -17.04
C PHE A 102 -5.96 -1.50 -18.17
N LEU A 103 -4.68 -1.17 -18.11
CA LEU A 103 -4.00 -0.41 -19.16
C LEU A 103 -3.09 -1.33 -19.93
N GLY A 104 -3.29 -1.40 -21.24
CA GLY A 104 -2.35 -2.00 -22.16
C GLY A 104 -1.24 -1.01 -22.48
N ILE A 105 0.01 -1.44 -22.37
CA ILE A 105 1.19 -0.61 -22.56
C ILE A 105 2.13 -1.31 -23.56
N SER A 106 2.39 -0.64 -24.67
CA SER A 106 3.30 -1.10 -25.73
C SER A 106 4.35 -0.04 -26.05
N GLY A 107 5.44 -0.45 -26.69
CA GLY A 107 6.55 0.46 -27.02
C GLY A 107 7.46 0.78 -25.84
N ILE A 108 7.45 -0.05 -24.79
CA ILE A 108 8.29 0.13 -23.61
C ILE A 108 9.77 0.07 -24.02
N LYS A 109 10.44 1.22 -23.92
CA LYS A 109 11.90 1.36 -23.93
C LYS A 109 12.43 1.68 -22.54
N ASP A 110 11.59 2.30 -21.71
CA ASP A 110 11.87 2.71 -20.34
C ASP A 110 11.77 1.53 -19.37
N ASP A 111 12.32 1.71 -18.17
CA ASP A 111 12.19 0.74 -17.09
C ASP A 111 10.73 0.69 -16.60
N ILE A 112 10.17 -0.52 -16.51
CA ILE A 112 8.84 -0.79 -15.95
C ILE A 112 8.71 -0.17 -14.55
N ALA A 113 9.80 -0.13 -13.79
CA ALA A 113 9.82 0.49 -12.46
C ALA A 113 9.49 2.00 -12.50
N GLU A 114 9.94 2.74 -13.52
CA GLU A 114 9.62 4.17 -13.64
C GLU A 114 8.16 4.38 -14.05
N ILE A 115 7.60 3.50 -14.89
CA ILE A 115 6.17 3.50 -15.21
C ILE A 115 5.34 3.22 -13.95
N GLU A 116 5.72 2.21 -13.15
CA GLU A 116 5.02 1.87 -11.91
C GLU A 116 5.07 3.04 -10.90
N LYS A 117 6.23 3.68 -10.76
CA LYS A 117 6.44 4.85 -9.91
C LYS A 117 5.61 6.06 -10.36
N GLU A 118 5.50 6.28 -11.67
CA GLU A 118 4.64 7.33 -12.25
C GLU A 118 3.16 7.07 -11.92
N LEU A 119 2.70 5.82 -12.00
CA LEU A 119 1.34 5.46 -11.63
C LEU A 119 1.07 5.65 -10.13
N TYR A 120 2.03 5.31 -9.26
CA TYR A 120 1.95 5.60 -7.82
C TYR A 120 2.13 7.09 -7.48
N ALA A 121 2.41 7.97 -8.45
CA ALA A 121 2.42 9.41 -8.22
C ALA A 121 1.02 9.97 -7.91
N PHE A 122 -0.03 9.30 -8.40
CA PHE A 122 -1.41 9.67 -8.18
C PHE A 122 -1.88 9.36 -6.76
N TYR A 123 -2.38 10.37 -6.06
CA TYR A 123 -2.83 10.22 -4.67
C TYR A 123 -3.94 9.19 -4.48
N ASP A 124 -4.83 9.10 -5.47
CA ASP A 124 -5.99 8.21 -5.47
C ASP A 124 -5.70 6.81 -6.03
N VAL A 125 -4.47 6.51 -6.49
CA VAL A 125 -4.04 5.14 -6.80
C VAL A 125 -3.66 4.42 -5.50
N ASP A 126 -4.11 3.18 -5.35
CA ASP A 126 -3.88 2.35 -4.17
C ASP A 126 -2.92 1.19 -4.48
N ARG A 127 -3.10 0.55 -5.63
CA ARG A 127 -2.27 -0.58 -6.07
C ARG A 127 -2.05 -0.53 -7.58
N VAL A 128 -0.85 -0.88 -7.98
CA VAL A 128 -0.43 -1.09 -9.37
C VAL A 128 0.28 -2.44 -9.42
N GLU A 129 -0.11 -3.26 -10.39
CA GLU A 129 0.57 -4.50 -10.73
C GLU A 129 0.82 -4.49 -12.24
N ILE A 130 2.07 -4.63 -12.66
CA ILE A 130 2.44 -4.66 -14.08
C ILE A 130 2.97 -6.05 -14.41
N PHE A 131 2.36 -6.69 -15.40
CA PHE A 131 2.83 -7.98 -15.90
C PHE A 131 2.95 -7.96 -17.42
N ARG A 132 3.80 -8.84 -17.93
CA ARG A 132 3.96 -9.04 -19.37
C ARG A 132 2.85 -9.93 -19.89
N ASN A 133 2.16 -9.50 -20.94
CA ASN A 133 1.19 -10.30 -21.69
C ASN A 133 1.59 -10.29 -23.17
N SER A 134 2.19 -11.39 -23.64
CA SER A 134 2.66 -11.54 -25.02
C SER A 134 3.64 -10.42 -25.43
N ASP A 135 3.26 -9.58 -26.38
CA ASP A 135 4.05 -8.47 -26.94
C ASP A 135 3.86 -7.14 -26.18
N MET A 136 2.94 -7.09 -25.23
CA MET A 136 2.63 -5.90 -24.45
C MET A 136 2.75 -6.12 -22.94
N PHE A 137 2.68 -5.03 -22.18
CA PHE A 137 2.50 -5.08 -20.74
C PHE A 137 1.09 -4.67 -20.38
N VAL A 138 0.60 -5.23 -19.28
CA VAL A 138 -0.69 -4.89 -18.71
C VAL A 138 -0.44 -4.32 -17.32
N ALA A 139 -0.82 -3.08 -17.11
CA ALA A 139 -0.89 -2.48 -15.79
C ALA A 139 -2.32 -2.63 -15.24
N VAL A 140 -2.46 -3.34 -14.13
CA VAL A 140 -3.69 -3.44 -13.35
C VAL A 140 -3.62 -2.44 -12.22
N ILE A 141 -4.55 -1.49 -12.24
CA ILE A 141 -4.51 -0.35 -11.34
C ILE A 141 -5.81 -0.31 -10.56
N ASP A 142 -5.69 -0.39 -9.23
CA ASP A 142 -6.78 -0.14 -8.31
C ASP A 142 -6.66 1.27 -7.76
N PHE A 143 -7.73 2.04 -7.91
CA PHE A 143 -7.78 3.45 -7.52
C PHE A 143 -9.12 3.78 -6.87
N ARG A 144 -9.18 4.94 -6.22
CA ARG A 144 -10.39 5.37 -5.51
C ARG A 144 -11.53 5.66 -6.48
N LYS A 145 -12.62 4.93 -6.28
CA LYS A 145 -13.88 5.07 -6.99
C LYS A 145 -14.34 6.54 -7.07
N GLY A 146 -14.57 7.01 -8.30
CA GLY A 146 -15.10 8.33 -8.60
C GLY A 146 -14.18 9.50 -8.22
N LYS A 147 -12.87 9.27 -8.00
CA LYS A 147 -11.89 10.33 -7.71
C LYS A 147 -10.77 10.46 -8.73
N LEU A 148 -10.53 9.41 -9.52
CA LEU A 148 -9.55 9.41 -10.58
C LEU A 148 -10.22 8.96 -11.88
N ASP A 149 -10.03 9.73 -12.95
CA ASP A 149 -10.46 9.34 -14.29
C ASP A 149 -9.30 8.57 -14.96
N PRO A 150 -9.53 7.35 -15.50
CA PRO A 150 -8.46 6.58 -16.14
C PRO A 150 -7.76 7.30 -17.31
N GLY A 151 -8.43 8.24 -17.98
CA GLY A 151 -7.82 9.09 -19.00
C GLY A 151 -6.69 9.98 -18.46
N GLN A 152 -6.74 10.36 -17.17
CA GLN A 152 -5.64 11.09 -16.53
C GLN A 152 -4.37 10.24 -16.41
N LEU A 153 -4.52 8.94 -16.09
CA LEU A 153 -3.40 8.00 -16.05
C LEU A 153 -2.75 7.85 -17.43
N ILE A 154 -3.57 7.65 -18.46
CA ILE A 154 -3.09 7.54 -19.85
C ILE A 154 -2.38 8.81 -20.28
N TRP A 155 -2.96 9.98 -19.98
CA TRP A 155 -2.38 11.25 -20.32
C TRP A 155 -1.02 11.46 -19.65
N SER A 156 -0.89 11.15 -18.35
CA SER A 156 0.37 11.24 -17.60
C SER A 156 1.46 10.35 -18.19
N LEU A 157 1.11 9.09 -18.47
CA LEU A 157 2.04 8.14 -19.07
C LEU A 157 2.51 8.60 -20.45
N LYS A 158 1.61 9.08 -21.32
CA LYS A 158 1.99 9.59 -22.64
C LYS A 158 2.78 10.90 -22.58
N PHE A 159 2.52 11.73 -21.56
CA PHE A 159 3.24 12.98 -21.37
C PHE A 159 4.69 12.72 -20.92
N ASN A 160 4.88 11.84 -19.94
CA ASN A 160 6.21 11.53 -19.39
C ASN A 160 6.99 10.49 -20.21
N PHE A 161 6.28 9.66 -20.98
CA PHE A 161 6.86 8.64 -21.86
C PHE A 161 6.22 8.72 -23.25
N PRO A 162 6.64 9.68 -24.11
CA PRO A 162 5.99 9.99 -25.39
C PRO A 162 5.95 8.82 -26.39
N ASP A 163 6.88 7.88 -26.26
CA ASP A 163 6.99 6.71 -27.12
C ASP A 163 6.00 5.59 -26.74
N LEU A 164 5.36 5.67 -25.56
CA LEU A 164 4.42 4.64 -25.12
C LEU A 164 3.08 4.75 -25.85
N ASN A 165 2.63 3.60 -26.37
CA ASN A 165 1.23 3.44 -26.70
C ASN A 165 0.49 2.87 -25.48
N VAL A 166 -0.52 3.61 -25.02
CA VAL A 166 -1.31 3.25 -23.84
C VAL A 166 -2.79 3.29 -24.18
N GLU A 167 -3.50 2.21 -23.85
CA GLU A 167 -4.94 2.06 -24.08
C GLU A 167 -5.65 1.37 -22.91
N ILE A 168 -6.94 1.62 -22.74
CA ILE A 168 -7.76 0.90 -21.75
C ILE A 168 -8.18 -0.45 -22.32
N ILE A 169 -7.89 -1.52 -21.60
CA ILE A 169 -8.34 -2.87 -21.95
C ILE A 169 -9.63 -3.17 -21.17
N PRO A 170 -10.74 -3.50 -21.86
CA PRO A 170 -11.95 -3.98 -21.18
C PRO A 170 -11.67 -5.27 -20.40
N SER A 171 -12.19 -5.36 -19.17
CA SER A 171 -12.02 -6.52 -18.27
C SER A 171 -12.46 -7.87 -18.87
N LEU A 172 -13.39 -7.85 -19.84
CA LEU A 172 -13.85 -9.03 -20.59
C LEU A 172 -12.78 -9.62 -21.52
N LYS A 173 -11.86 -8.80 -22.05
CA LYS A 173 -10.79 -9.28 -22.94
C LYS A 173 -9.74 -10.10 -22.17
N MET A 174 -9.46 -9.73 -20.91
CA MET A 174 -8.52 -10.44 -20.02
C MET A 174 -8.95 -11.90 -19.72
N HIS A 175 -10.26 -12.17 -19.64
CA HIS A 175 -10.76 -13.53 -19.33
C HIS A 175 -10.70 -14.49 -20.53
N LYS A 176 -10.64 -13.98 -21.76
CA LYS A 176 -10.58 -14.82 -22.97
C LYS A 176 -9.16 -15.35 -23.20
N GLU A 177 -8.14 -14.50 -23.04
CA GLU A 177 -6.74 -14.88 -23.26
C GLU A 177 -6.24 -15.90 -22.23
N SER A 178 -6.73 -15.84 -20.98
CA SER A 178 -6.44 -16.87 -19.96
C SER A 178 -6.98 -18.27 -20.31
N LYS A 179 -7.98 -18.38 -21.19
CA LYS A 179 -8.58 -19.68 -21.59
C LYS A 179 -8.01 -20.25 -22.88
N GLU A 180 -7.34 -19.45 -23.70
CA GLU A 180 -6.77 -19.90 -24.98
C GLU A 180 -5.31 -20.38 -24.85
N GLY A 181 -4.68 -20.22 -23.67
CA GLY A 181 -3.33 -20.76 -23.38
C GLY A 181 -3.28 -22.22 -22.90
N ILE A 182 -4.42 -22.95 -22.94
CA ILE A 182 -4.49 -24.38 -22.64
C ILE A 182 -5.20 -25.06 -23.82
N GLY A 183 -4.47 -25.23 -24.92
CA GLY A 183 -4.89 -25.97 -26.11
C GLY A 183 -3.70 -26.65 -26.74
#